data_AF-A0A0D3CAA3-F1
#
_entry.id   AF-A0A0D3CAA3-F1
#
_cell.length_a   1.000
_cell.length_b   1.000
_cell.length_c   1.000
_cell.angle_alpha   90.00
_cell.angle_beta   90.00
_cell.angle_gamma   90.00
#
_symmetry.space_group_name_H-M   'P 1'
#
loop_
_entity.id
_entity.type
_entity.pdbx_description
1 polymer ?
#
loop_
_entity_poly.entity_id
_entity_poly.type
_entity_poly.pdbx_seq_one_letter_code
_entity_poly.pdbx_strand_id
1 'polypeptide(L)'
;MCHLIWQLITGQVAVTRNLVRRNMRCDNYCPRCGELEESVTHAIFECPPALQVWSLSATPTSPGIFPVASVYTNMDYLFWRKNEIL
;
A
#
# COMPACT_ATOMS: atom_id res chain seq x y z
N MET A 1 0.86 6.01 13.85
CA MET A 1 1.18 4.81 13.05
C MET A 1 0.24 3.62 13.30
N CYS A 2 0.06 3.17 14.55
CA CYS A 2 -0.67 1.92 14.87
C CYS A 2 -2.08 1.81 14.27
N HIS A 3 -2.84 2.91 14.28
CA HIS A 3 -4.16 2.95 13.68
C HIS A 3 -4.15 2.68 12.16
N LEU A 4 -3.25 3.33 11.42
CA LEU A 4 -3.11 3.12 9.97
C LEU A 4 -2.68 1.68 9.66
N ILE A 5 -1.75 1.12 10.44
CA ILE A 5 -1.30 -0.28 10.29
C ILE A 5 -2.47 -1.23 10.41
N TRP A 6 -3.24 -1.08 11.49
CA TRP A 6 -4.41 -1.91 11.74
C TRP A 6 -5.38 -1.81 10.56
N GLN A 7 -5.65 -0.60 10.05
CA GLN A 7 -6.54 -0.42 8.91
C GLN A 7 -6.04 -1.12 7.63
N LEU A 8 -4.73 -1.06 7.36
CA LEU A 8 -4.10 -1.70 6.20
C LEU A 8 -4.21 -3.22 6.28
N ILE A 9 -3.90 -3.81 7.43
CA ILE A 9 -3.89 -5.27 7.64
C ILE A 9 -5.32 -5.83 7.67
N THR A 10 -6.26 -5.12 8.27
CA THR A 10 -7.64 -5.59 8.45
C THR A 10 -8.58 -5.22 7.31
N GLY A 11 -8.06 -4.63 6.22
CA GLY A 11 -8.87 -4.25 5.06
C GLY A 11 -9.91 -3.17 5.38
N GLN A 12 -9.58 -2.26 6.29
CA GLN A 12 -10.45 -1.14 6.69
C GLN A 12 -10.19 0.14 5.92
N VAL A 13 -9.10 0.19 5.14
CA VAL A 13 -8.85 1.29 4.22
C VAL A 13 -9.89 1.28 3.10
N ALA A 14 -10.39 2.47 2.77
CA ALA A 14 -11.40 2.71 1.75
C ALA A 14 -10.85 2.66 0.31
N VAL A 15 -10.12 1.59 -0.03
CA VAL A 15 -9.76 1.29 -1.42
C VAL A 15 -10.95 0.66 -2.15
N THR A 16 -11.11 0.90 -3.45
CA THR A 16 -12.31 0.49 -4.19
C THR A 16 -12.61 -1.01 -4.05
N ARG A 17 -11.59 -1.87 -4.00
CA ARG A 17 -11.79 -3.31 -3.72
C ARG A 17 -12.51 -3.60 -2.41
N ASN A 18 -12.16 -2.88 -1.33
CA ASN A 18 -12.79 -3.06 -0.04
C ASN A 18 -14.21 -2.50 -0.03
N LEU A 19 -14.46 -1.41 -0.75
CA LEU A 19 -15.80 -0.84 -0.91
C LEU A 19 -16.72 -1.79 -1.69
N VAL A 20 -16.24 -2.36 -2.80
CA VAL A 20 -16.95 -3.38 -3.58
C VAL A 20 -17.24 -4.62 -2.73
N ARG A 21 -16.27 -5.11 -1.95
CA ARG A 21 -16.47 -6.22 -1.00
C ARG A 21 -17.53 -5.93 0.07
N ARG A 22 -17.75 -4.66 0.41
CA ARG A 22 -18.79 -4.18 1.33
C ARG A 22 -20.10 -3.86 0.61
N ASN A 23 -20.24 -4.30 -0.64
CA ASN A 23 -21.43 -4.14 -1.46
C ASN A 23 -21.79 -2.67 -1.75
N MET A 24 -20.79 -1.77 -1.73
CA MET A 24 -20.97 -0.40 -2.17
C MET A 24 -20.91 -0.32 -3.70
N ARG A 25 -21.74 0.56 -4.27
CA ARG A 25 -21.80 0.78 -5.72
C ARG A 25 -20.68 1.74 -6.13
N CYS A 26 -19.53 1.17 -6.50
CA CYS A 26 -18.42 1.89 -7.10
C CYS A 26 -17.65 0.97 -8.05
N ASP A 27 -16.97 1.55 -9.01
CA ASP A 27 -16.08 0.80 -9.89
C ASP A 27 -14.80 0.38 -9.13
N ASN A 28 -14.24 -0.77 -9.47
CA ASN A 28 -13.07 -1.33 -8.78
C ASN A 28 -11.72 -0.77 -9.26
N TYR A 29 -11.73 0.20 -10.19
CA TYR A 29 -10.48 0.75 -10.70
C TYR A 29 -9.79 1.65 -9.67
N CYS A 30 -8.48 1.82 -9.80
CA CYS A 30 -7.74 2.81 -9.04
C CYS A 30 -7.99 4.22 -9.64
N PRO A 31 -8.56 5.17 -8.88
CA PRO A 31 -8.84 6.51 -9.40
C PRO A 31 -7.57 7.34 -9.69
N ARG A 32 -6.39 6.86 -9.30
CA ARG A 32 -5.12 7.57 -9.45
C ARG A 32 -4.36 7.19 -10.71
N CYS A 33 -4.39 5.93 -11.12
CA CYS A 33 -3.64 5.43 -12.27
C CYS A 33 -4.48 4.63 -13.27
N GLY A 34 -5.74 4.33 -12.97
CA GLY A 34 -6.64 3.59 -13.84
C GLY A 34 -6.46 2.07 -13.83
N GLU A 35 -5.65 1.52 -12.92
CA GLU A 35 -5.52 0.05 -12.75
C GLU A 35 -6.87 -0.60 -12.43
N LEU A 36 -7.08 -1.84 -12.88
CA LEU A 36 -8.39 -2.50 -12.84
C LEU A 36 -8.88 -2.87 -11.42
N GLU A 37 -7.95 -3.03 -10.48
CA GLU A 37 -8.24 -3.35 -9.09
C GLU A 37 -7.42 -2.46 -8.14
N GLU A 38 -8.10 -1.59 -7.39
CA GLU A 38 -7.47 -0.87 -6.29
C GLU A 38 -7.44 -1.75 -5.02
N SER A 39 -6.36 -2.51 -4.87
CA SER A 39 -6.04 -3.18 -3.61
C SER A 39 -5.35 -2.24 -2.61
N VAL A 40 -5.26 -2.66 -1.35
CA VAL A 40 -4.45 -1.95 -0.34
C VAL A 40 -2.97 -1.94 -0.74
N THR A 41 -2.46 -3.07 -1.26
CA THR A 41 -1.10 -3.17 -1.79
C THR A 41 -0.89 -2.15 -2.89
N HIS A 42 -1.83 -2.10 -3.83
CA HIS A 42 -1.75 -1.20 -4.97
C HIS A 42 -1.74 0.26 -4.51
N ALA A 43 -2.77 0.69 -3.77
CA ALA A 43 -2.94 2.07 -3.36
C ALA A 43 -1.76 2.65 -2.56
N ILE A 44 -1.05 1.80 -1.80
CA ILE A 44 0.02 2.24 -0.89
C ILE A 44 1.41 1.92 -1.42
N PHE A 45 1.62 0.86 -2.20
CA PHE A 45 2.95 0.35 -2.51
C PHE A 45 3.25 0.16 -4.01
N GLU A 46 2.26 0.13 -4.89
CA GLU A 46 2.48 -0.15 -6.32
C GLU A 46 1.98 0.98 -7.22
N CYS A 47 0.99 1.75 -6.77
CA CYS A 47 0.40 2.83 -7.54
C CYS A 47 1.49 3.86 -7.89
N PRO A 48 1.62 4.31 -9.15
CA PRO A 48 2.70 5.22 -9.56
C PRO A 48 2.84 6.48 -8.68
N PRO A 49 1.75 7.16 -8.27
CA PRO A 49 1.85 8.26 -7.32
C PRO A 49 2.33 7.83 -5.92
N ALA A 50 2.00 6.62 -5.47
CA ALA A 50 2.50 6.09 -4.20
C ALA A 50 4.00 5.79 -4.26
N LEU A 51 4.48 5.21 -5.38
CA LEU A 51 5.91 4.99 -5.61
C LEU A 51 6.72 6.29 -5.61
N GLN A 52 6.16 7.36 -6.18
CA GLN A 52 6.77 8.70 -6.13
C GLN A 52 6.88 9.24 -4.70
N VAL A 53 5.86 9.00 -3.86
CA VAL A 53 5.92 9.41 -2.45
C VAL A 53 7.01 8.63 -1.71
N TRP A 54 7.14 7.32 -1.96
CA TRP A 54 8.18 6.51 -1.33
C TRP A 54 9.59 6.94 -1.74
N SER A 55 9.82 7.23 -3.02
CA SER A 55 11.13 7.67 -3.51
C SER A 55 11.56 9.03 -2.95
N LEU A 56 10.60 9.88 -2.57
CA LEU A 56 10.84 11.18 -1.94
C LEU A 56 10.91 11.10 -0.41
N SER A 57 10.58 9.95 0.19
CA SER A 57 10.58 9.78 1.64
C SER A 57 11.99 9.50 2.17
N ALA A 58 12.19 9.69 3.48
CA ALA A 58 13.43 9.27 4.15
C ALA A 58 13.55 7.75 4.35
N THR A 59 12.58 6.97 3.86
CA THR A 59 12.60 5.50 3.97
C THR A 59 13.50 4.94 2.88
N PRO A 60 14.50 4.11 3.22
CA PRO A 60 15.31 3.47 2.19
C PRO A 60 14.45 2.59 1.28
N THR A 61 14.68 2.68 -0.02
CA THR A 61 14.01 1.84 -1.02
C THR A 61 15.05 0.98 -1.72
N SER A 62 14.77 -0.30 -1.89
CA SER A 62 15.64 -1.22 -2.65
C SER A 62 14.79 -2.13 -3.53
N PRO A 63 15.15 -2.31 -4.82
CA PRO A 63 14.47 -3.23 -5.71
C PRO A 63 14.34 -4.64 -5.09
N GLY A 64 13.14 -5.22 -5.16
CA GLY A 64 12.85 -6.54 -4.61
C GLY A 64 12.70 -6.61 -3.08
N ILE A 65 12.96 -5.52 -2.35
CA ILE A 65 12.86 -5.46 -0.89
C ILE A 65 11.71 -4.53 -0.46
N PHE A 66 11.72 -3.28 -0.94
CA PHE A 66 10.70 -2.29 -0.62
C PHE A 66 10.67 -1.15 -1.65
N PRO A 67 9.48 -0.72 -2.11
CA PRO A 67 8.17 -1.37 -1.93
C PRO A 67 7.98 -2.60 -2.86
N VAL A 68 7.21 -3.60 -2.41
CA VAL A 68 6.87 -4.83 -3.17
C VAL A 68 5.37 -5.13 -3.19
N ALA A 69 4.95 -6.12 -3.99
CA ALA A 69 3.56 -6.55 -4.16
C ALA A 69 2.97 -7.32 -2.95
N SER A 70 3.26 -6.90 -1.72
CA SER A 70 2.75 -7.52 -0.49
C SER A 70 2.66 -6.51 0.65
N VAL A 71 1.43 -6.25 1.12
CA VAL A 71 1.22 -5.41 2.32
C VAL A 71 2.00 -5.96 3.50
N TYR A 72 1.94 -7.26 3.77
CA TYR A 72 2.61 -7.86 4.94
C TYR A 72 4.13 -7.70 4.88
N THR A 73 4.74 -7.94 3.72
CA THR A 73 6.18 -7.81 3.52
C THR A 73 6.64 -6.36 3.66
N ASN A 74 5.90 -5.42 3.07
CA ASN A 74 6.22 -4.00 3.21
C ASN A 74 6.08 -3.50 4.64
N MET A 75 5.09 -3.99 5.39
CA MET A 75 4.94 -3.63 6.79
C MET A 75 6.07 -4.20 7.65
N ASP A 76 6.44 -5.47 7.45
CA ASP A 76 7.62 -6.07 8.10
C ASP A 76 8.89 -5.23 7.87
N TYR A 77 9.11 -4.78 6.63
CA TYR A 77 10.22 -3.89 6.28
C TYR A 77 10.17 -2.56 7.05
N LEU A 78 9.02 -1.88 7.01
CA LEU A 78 8.85 -0.54 7.60
C LEU A 78 8.99 -0.51 9.12
N PHE A 79 8.67 -1.60 9.82
CA PHE A 79 8.71 -1.67 11.28
C PHE A 79 9.98 -2.29 11.83
N TRP A 80 10.45 -3.36 11.22
CA TRP A 80 11.53 -4.16 11.79
C TRP A 80 12.85 -3.94 11.07
N ARG A 81 12.86 -4.03 9.74
CA ARG A 81 14.12 -4.11 8.97
C ARG A 81 14.71 -2.79 8.54
N LYS A 82 13.92 -1.72 8.42
CA LYS A 82 14.42 -0.42 7.92
C LYS A 82 15.59 0.15 8.76
N ASN A 83 15.66 -0.21 10.04
CA ASN A 83 16.72 0.25 10.96
C ASN A 83 17.97 -0.65 10.90
N GLU A 84 17.89 -1.82 10.26
CA GLU A 84 19.01 -2.75 10.07
C GLU A 84 19.78 -2.47 8.76
N ILE A 85 19.27 -1.58 7.92
CA ILE A 85 19.82 -1.23 6.60
C ILE A 85 20.54 0.15 6.65
N LEU A 86 20.54 0.80 7.81
CA LEU A 86 21.39 1.96 8.15
C LEU A 86 22.64 1.48 8.89
#